data_AF-A0AAU5B7Q5-F1
#
_entry.id   AF-A0AAU5B7Q5-F1
#
_cell.length_a   1.000
_cell.length_b   1.000
_cell.length_c   1.000
_cell.angle_alpha   90.00
_cell.angle_beta   90.00
_cell.angle_gamma   90.00
#
_symmetry.space_group_name_H-M   'P 1'
#
loop_
_entity.id
_entity.type
_entity.pdbx_description
1 polymer ?
#
loop_
_entity_poly.entity_id
_entity_poly.type
_entity_poly.pdbx_seq_one_letter_code
_entity_poly.pdbx_strand_id
1 'polypeptide(L)'
;MPDYGHDLLFGTVLVPSAGDGDSAVALARTADRAGLDLVSVPDHPYQPGMLDAWAALAVIAASTSRVRVFPNVANLPLRPPSVLARTAASLDLLTGGRVELGLGAGAYWDSIAADGGPRRTPGEAVRATREAIEVIRALWTPGRQVRLDGKHYGLYGASSGPAPAHPMSLWVGAVGPRMLELVGSAGDGWLPSVPHVPPARLGAGHRIVDEAAERAGRAPADVRRLYNLSPGPGGFPEGPPAAWPEQLAQLVLEHGTSAFLLPAHHPDLLRTFGEEVAPATRELVERARRGGGGTEPQARPAAPVPPARRRAEPSGDGDRLGVRATPPPAERFSTERLWDESTRPVAPPAGPERRRDPAPARNLVAAHDSLRSDLDRLREVAREVLAETLDPGAARSEIQKLSLRQNNWTLGAYCASYCRVTTLHHTREDEDLFPHLRRSEPGLAPVLDRLTEEHHAIQGVIDRLDRELVAFVEGKGGRDGLAAAVDLLTDVLLSHLAYEEAELIEPMARYGTGW
;
A
#
# COMPACT_ATOMS: atom_id res chain seq x y z
N MET A 1 -16.09 24.06 -3.84
CA MET A 1 -15.47 22.78 -3.44
C MET A 1 -13.96 22.98 -3.44
N PRO A 2 -13.20 22.37 -2.53
CA PRO A 2 -11.74 22.54 -2.41
C PRO A 2 -10.96 21.81 -3.52
N ASP A 3 -11.61 21.48 -4.64
CA ASP A 3 -10.92 21.02 -5.84
C ASP A 3 -10.19 22.23 -6.45
N TYR A 4 -8.88 22.31 -6.21
CA TYR A 4 -8.02 23.39 -6.71
C TYR A 4 -7.75 23.29 -8.23
N GLY A 5 -8.36 22.33 -8.93
CA GLY A 5 -8.26 22.20 -10.39
C GLY A 5 -6.92 21.65 -10.88
N HIS A 6 -6.08 21.14 -9.99
CA HIS A 6 -4.80 20.53 -10.37
C HIS A 6 -4.99 19.28 -11.21
N ASP A 7 -4.05 19.06 -12.13
CA ASP A 7 -3.81 17.75 -12.74
C ASP A 7 -3.39 16.74 -11.68
N LEU A 8 -3.81 15.49 -11.84
CA LEU A 8 -3.51 14.41 -10.90
C LEU A 8 -2.17 13.74 -11.21
N LEU A 9 -1.31 13.68 -10.19
CA LEU A 9 -0.02 13.00 -10.26
C LEU A 9 -0.07 11.70 -9.47
N PHE A 10 0.44 10.63 -10.07
CA PHE A 10 0.58 9.35 -9.41
C PHE A 10 2.04 8.94 -9.42
N GLY A 11 2.53 8.42 -8.30
CA GLY A 11 3.92 8.02 -8.21
C GLY A 11 4.19 7.02 -7.12
N THR A 12 5.47 6.76 -6.91
CA THR A 12 5.90 5.76 -5.93
C THR A 12 6.98 6.28 -4.98
N VAL A 13 7.00 5.71 -3.77
CA VAL A 13 8.10 5.82 -2.82
C VAL A 13 8.88 4.52 -2.86
N LEU A 14 10.12 4.60 -3.33
CA LEU A 14 11.06 3.48 -3.37
C LEU A 14 12.07 3.64 -2.24
N VAL A 15 12.43 2.54 -1.58
CA VAL A 15 13.44 2.52 -0.52
C VAL A 15 14.66 1.73 -1.02
N PRO A 16 15.69 2.39 -1.56
CA PRO A 16 16.87 1.71 -2.08
C PRO A 16 17.70 1.12 -0.93
N SER A 17 17.72 -0.20 -0.86
CA SER A 17 18.50 -0.95 0.14
C SER A 17 19.97 -0.99 -0.25
N ALA A 18 20.87 -0.83 0.73
CA ALA A 18 22.30 -1.04 0.53
C ALA A 18 22.64 -2.50 0.17
N GLY A 19 21.79 -3.46 0.56
CA GLY A 19 21.95 -4.87 0.21
C GLY A 19 21.36 -5.26 -1.14
N ASP A 20 20.57 -4.38 -1.77
CA ASP A 20 19.90 -4.64 -3.05
C ASP A 20 19.52 -3.30 -3.74
N GLY A 21 20.55 -2.58 -4.20
CA GLY A 21 20.35 -1.29 -4.87
C GLY A 21 19.68 -1.41 -6.24
N ASP A 22 19.94 -2.51 -6.95
CA ASP A 22 19.44 -2.74 -8.31
C ASP A 22 17.91 -2.90 -8.34
N SER A 23 17.32 -3.46 -7.28
CA SER A 23 15.87 -3.59 -7.14
C SER A 23 15.14 -2.24 -7.21
N ALA A 24 15.66 -1.19 -6.57
CA ALA A 24 15.05 0.14 -6.65
C ALA A 24 15.09 0.72 -8.08
N VAL A 25 16.18 0.50 -8.81
CA VAL A 25 16.29 0.93 -10.22
C VAL A 25 15.32 0.15 -11.11
N ALA A 26 15.19 -1.16 -10.89
CA ALA A 26 14.25 -2.02 -11.62
C ALA A 26 12.79 -1.64 -11.37
N LEU A 27 12.43 -1.33 -10.12
CA LEU A 27 11.11 -0.82 -9.74
C LEU A 27 10.85 0.56 -10.35
N ALA A 28 11.84 1.47 -10.35
CA ALA A 28 11.69 2.77 -10.99
C ALA A 28 11.44 2.67 -12.51
N ARG A 29 12.13 1.74 -13.19
CA ARG A 29 11.87 1.44 -14.62
C ARG A 29 10.47 0.88 -14.83
N THR A 30 9.95 0.11 -13.88
CA THR A 30 8.59 -0.40 -13.93
C THR A 30 7.58 0.73 -13.76
N ALA A 31 7.79 1.62 -12.79
CA ALA A 31 6.98 2.81 -12.60
C ALA A 31 6.95 3.71 -13.86
N ASP A 32 8.10 3.92 -14.50
CA ASP A 32 8.22 4.70 -15.74
C ASP A 32 7.40 4.09 -16.90
N ARG A 33 7.47 2.76 -17.07
CA ARG A 33 6.70 2.05 -18.10
C ARG A 33 5.20 1.97 -17.80
N ALA A 34 4.83 1.82 -16.52
CA ALA A 34 3.45 1.82 -16.05
C ALA A 34 2.78 3.20 -16.17
N GLY A 35 3.53 4.23 -16.58
CA GLY A 35 2.99 5.56 -16.83
C GLY A 35 2.81 6.42 -15.58
N LEU A 36 3.47 6.07 -14.47
CA LEU A 36 3.52 6.93 -13.28
C LEU A 36 4.27 8.24 -13.59
N ASP A 37 3.91 9.28 -12.86
CA ASP A 37 4.43 10.65 -13.03
C ASP A 37 5.64 10.91 -12.14
N LEU A 38 5.70 10.28 -10.96
CA LEU A 38 6.70 10.56 -9.93
C LEU A 38 7.38 9.28 -9.39
N VAL A 39 8.68 9.36 -9.15
CA VAL A 39 9.44 8.40 -8.35
C VAL A 39 10.16 9.15 -7.25
N SER A 40 10.09 8.64 -6.02
CA SER A 40 10.65 9.32 -4.87
C SER A 40 11.44 8.40 -3.97
N VAL A 41 12.46 8.93 -3.30
CA VAL A 41 13.37 8.17 -2.43
C VAL A 41 13.47 8.87 -1.08
N PRO A 42 13.22 8.20 0.05
CA PRO A 42 13.38 8.80 1.36
C PRO A 42 14.85 9.05 1.70
N ASP A 43 15.11 10.19 2.34
CA ASP A 43 16.46 10.68 2.59
C ASP A 43 16.85 10.52 4.06
N HIS A 44 17.32 9.32 4.40
CA HIS A 44 17.80 8.95 5.73
C HIS A 44 19.28 8.54 5.69
N PRO A 45 20.22 9.49 5.48
CA PRO A 45 21.64 9.18 5.30
C PRO A 45 22.29 8.48 6.52
N TYR A 46 21.70 8.62 7.70
CA TYR A 46 22.11 7.93 8.93
C TYR A 46 21.65 6.47 9.03
N GLN A 47 20.85 5.97 8.07
CA GLN A 47 20.39 4.58 8.06
C GLN A 47 21.37 3.72 7.26
N PRO A 48 22.19 2.85 7.90
CA PRO A 48 23.24 2.10 7.20
C PRO A 48 22.70 1.09 6.18
N GLY A 49 21.44 0.69 6.31
CA GLY A 49 20.76 -0.20 5.37
C GLY A 49 20.22 0.49 4.12
N MET A 50 20.34 1.82 4.00
CA MET A 50 19.80 2.60 2.88
C MET A 50 20.94 3.23 2.07
N LEU A 51 20.75 3.32 0.75
CA LEU A 51 21.62 4.12 -0.10
C LEU A 51 21.38 5.62 0.10
N ASP A 52 22.39 6.44 -0.22
CA ASP A 52 22.22 7.89 -0.29
C ASP A 52 21.13 8.25 -1.32
N ALA A 53 20.15 9.05 -0.89
CA ALA A 53 18.98 9.35 -1.71
C ALA A 53 19.34 10.06 -3.02
N TRP A 54 20.29 11.00 -3.02
CA TRP A 54 20.64 11.75 -4.23
C TRP A 54 21.47 10.93 -5.20
N ALA A 55 22.33 10.05 -4.70
CA ALA A 55 23.02 9.06 -5.52
C ALA A 55 22.00 8.11 -6.21
N ALA A 56 21.04 7.57 -5.44
CA ALA A 56 19.99 6.71 -5.97
C ALA A 56 19.11 7.44 -6.99
N LEU A 57 18.67 8.67 -6.70
CA LEU A 57 17.86 9.49 -7.59
C LEU A 57 18.58 9.79 -8.91
N ALA A 58 19.90 10.06 -8.88
CA ALA A 58 20.68 10.26 -10.09
C ALA A 58 20.71 9.01 -10.99
N VAL A 59 20.94 7.83 -10.41
CA VAL A 59 20.95 6.56 -11.15
C VAL A 59 19.56 6.20 -11.68
N ILE A 60 18.52 6.40 -10.87
CA ILE A 60 17.12 6.20 -11.26
C ILE A 60 16.75 7.11 -12.42
N ALA A 61 17.09 8.40 -12.33
CA ALA A 61 16.78 9.37 -13.37
C ALA A 61 17.50 9.05 -14.69
N ALA A 62 18.76 8.61 -14.63
CA ALA A 62 19.51 8.15 -15.80
C ALA A 62 18.94 6.85 -16.40
N SER A 63 18.25 6.04 -15.60
CA SER A 63 17.66 4.76 -16.00
C SER A 63 16.19 4.85 -16.44
N THR A 64 15.60 6.04 -16.47
CA THR A 64 14.19 6.30 -16.76
C THR A 64 14.03 7.48 -17.72
N SER A 65 12.88 7.59 -18.37
CA SER A 65 12.66 8.54 -19.46
C SER A 65 11.59 9.60 -19.20
N ARG A 66 10.56 9.29 -18.39
CA ARG A 66 9.40 10.15 -18.16
C ARG A 66 9.25 10.61 -16.72
N VAL A 67 9.40 9.69 -15.76
CA VAL A 67 9.13 10.00 -14.34
C VAL A 67 9.96 11.19 -13.87
N ARG A 68 9.33 12.06 -13.09
CA ARG A 68 10.04 13.07 -12.31
C ARG A 68 10.52 12.46 -11.01
N VAL A 69 11.72 12.84 -10.58
CA VAL A 69 12.39 12.29 -9.41
C VAL A 69 12.55 13.35 -8.32
N PHE A 70 12.40 12.95 -7.06
CA PHE A 70 12.63 13.86 -5.93
C PHE A 70 12.92 13.10 -4.62
N PRO A 71 13.64 13.71 -3.66
CA PRO A 71 13.78 13.14 -2.33
C PRO A 71 12.47 13.30 -1.54
N ASN A 72 12.08 12.28 -0.77
CA ASN A 72 10.82 12.23 0.00
C ASN A 72 11.06 12.01 1.50
N VAL A 73 11.46 13.02 2.26
CA VAL A 73 11.87 14.38 1.84
C VAL A 73 13.34 14.59 2.20
N ALA A 74 14.01 15.53 1.53
CA ALA A 74 15.42 15.83 1.80
C ALA A 74 15.65 16.21 3.26
N ASN A 75 16.68 15.63 3.88
CA ASN A 75 17.05 15.87 5.25
C ASN A 75 17.84 17.17 5.38
N LEU A 76 17.12 18.29 5.53
CA LEU A 76 17.72 19.63 5.57
C LEU A 76 18.80 19.82 6.65
N PRO A 77 18.69 19.24 7.87
CA PRO A 77 19.78 19.28 8.85
C PRO A 77 21.11 18.69 8.36
N LEU A 78 21.08 17.68 7.49
CA LEU A 78 22.28 17.02 6.95
C LEU A 78 22.62 17.46 5.52
N ARG A 79 21.75 18.23 4.86
CA ARG A 79 21.95 18.77 3.51
C ARG A 79 21.81 20.29 3.51
N PRO A 80 22.91 21.06 3.67
CA PRO A 80 22.88 22.51 3.65
C PRO A 80 22.14 23.05 2.42
N PRO A 81 21.23 24.03 2.56
CA PRO A 81 20.34 24.44 1.47
C PRO A 81 21.07 25.00 0.25
N SER A 82 22.25 25.59 0.44
CA SER A 82 23.07 26.08 -0.66
C SER A 82 23.63 24.96 -1.54
N VAL A 83 24.00 23.84 -0.94
CA VAL A 83 24.45 22.63 -1.64
C VAL A 83 23.23 21.95 -2.26
N LEU A 84 22.16 21.77 -1.49
CA LEU A 84 20.92 21.15 -1.94
C LEU A 84 20.33 21.84 -3.18
N ALA A 85 20.30 23.18 -3.20
CA ALA A 85 19.84 23.95 -4.36
C ALA A 85 20.64 23.64 -5.62
N ARG A 86 21.97 23.57 -5.52
CA ARG A 86 22.86 23.29 -6.65
C ARG A 86 22.78 21.85 -7.10
N THR A 87 22.68 20.90 -6.17
CA THR A 87 22.50 19.48 -6.47
C THR A 87 21.20 19.27 -7.23
N ALA A 88 20.09 19.81 -6.73
CA ALA A 88 18.79 19.71 -7.38
C ALA A 88 18.78 20.33 -8.78
N ALA A 89 19.26 21.57 -8.92
CA ALA A 89 19.32 22.24 -10.23
C ALA A 89 20.25 21.53 -11.23
N SER A 90 21.37 20.97 -10.75
CA SER A 90 22.28 20.22 -11.62
C SER A 90 21.64 18.93 -12.11
N LEU A 91 20.98 18.17 -11.24
CA LEU A 91 20.26 16.97 -11.64
C LEU A 91 19.09 17.31 -12.57
N ASP A 92 18.41 18.44 -12.34
CA ASP A 92 17.34 18.90 -13.22
C ASP A 92 17.83 19.19 -14.64
N LEU A 93 18.95 19.90 -14.76
CA LEU A 93 19.60 20.14 -16.05
C LEU A 93 20.03 18.85 -16.74
N LEU A 94 20.61 17.90 -16.00
CA LEU A 94 21.04 16.61 -16.54
C LEU A 94 19.88 15.73 -16.99
N THR A 95 18.72 15.87 -16.37
CA THR A 95 17.53 15.06 -16.67
C THR A 95 16.57 15.71 -17.66
N GLY A 96 16.84 16.95 -18.07
CA GLY A 96 16.00 17.72 -18.98
C GLY A 96 14.73 18.26 -18.33
N GLY A 97 14.75 18.60 -17.04
CA GLY A 97 13.60 19.19 -16.34
C GLY A 97 12.74 18.19 -15.58
N ARG A 98 13.33 17.12 -15.01
CA ARG A 98 12.58 16.05 -14.33
C ARG A 98 12.82 15.97 -12.82
N VAL A 99 13.32 17.02 -12.19
CA VAL A 99 13.61 16.99 -10.74
C VAL A 99 12.67 17.91 -9.98
N GLU A 100 12.10 17.42 -8.89
CA GLU A 100 11.38 18.25 -7.92
C GLU A 100 12.12 18.21 -6.57
N LEU A 101 11.82 19.11 -5.64
CA LEU A 101 12.50 19.12 -4.33
C LEU A 101 11.52 18.98 -3.17
N GLY A 102 11.45 17.75 -2.63
CA GLY A 102 10.84 17.49 -1.33
C GLY A 102 11.76 17.92 -0.19
N LEU A 103 11.27 18.71 0.76
CA LEU A 103 12.05 19.30 1.85
C LEU A 103 11.49 18.91 3.22
N GLY A 104 12.35 18.38 4.09
CA GLY A 104 12.02 18.01 5.46
C GLY A 104 12.86 18.76 6.48
N ALA A 105 12.21 19.24 7.54
CA ALA A 105 12.89 19.94 8.63
C ALA A 105 13.81 19.04 9.49
N GLY A 106 13.67 17.71 9.35
CA GLY A 106 14.28 16.68 10.20
C GLY A 106 13.30 16.19 11.27
N ALA A 107 13.31 14.87 11.55
CA ALA A 107 12.44 14.23 12.55
C ALA A 107 13.21 13.38 13.57
N TYR A 108 14.29 12.72 13.14
CA TYR A 108 15.07 11.79 13.96
C TYR A 108 16.32 12.47 14.51
N TRP A 109 16.13 13.33 15.52
CA TRP A 109 17.17 14.23 16.02
C TRP A 109 18.41 13.54 16.59
N ASP A 110 18.26 12.39 17.23
CA ASP A 110 19.39 11.65 17.79
C ASP A 110 20.32 11.14 16.68
N SER A 111 19.75 10.51 15.63
CA SER A 111 20.51 10.06 14.46
C SER A 111 21.11 11.22 13.66
N ILE A 112 20.35 12.31 13.49
CA ILE A 112 20.84 13.53 12.82
C ILE A 112 22.04 14.11 13.57
N ALA A 113 21.96 14.20 14.91
CA ALA A 113 23.04 14.73 15.72
C ALA A 113 24.28 13.81 15.73
N ALA A 114 24.08 12.49 15.70
CA ALA A 114 25.16 11.51 15.61
C ALA A 114 25.99 11.69 14.33
N ASP A 115 25.35 12.06 13.22
CA ASP A 115 25.99 12.33 11.94
C ASP A 115 26.46 13.79 11.78
N GLY A 116 26.52 14.56 12.87
CA GLY A 116 27.03 15.92 12.90
C GLY A 116 26.03 17.01 12.47
N GLY A 117 24.76 16.65 12.27
CA GLY A 117 23.69 17.61 12.02
C GLY A 117 23.27 18.38 13.29
N PRO A 118 22.71 19.59 13.17
CA PRO A 118 22.25 20.35 14.31
C PRO A 118 20.97 19.76 14.90
N ARG A 119 20.91 19.62 16.23
CA ARG A 119 19.63 19.39 16.94
C ARG A 119 18.88 20.71 17.05
N ARG A 120 17.63 20.75 16.60
CA ARG A 120 16.80 21.95 16.63
C ARG A 120 15.56 21.76 17.49
N THR A 121 15.16 22.80 18.21
CA THR A 121 13.81 22.86 18.77
C THR A 121 12.77 22.96 17.65
N PRO A 122 11.49 22.63 17.89
CA PRO A 122 10.45 22.76 16.87
C PRO A 122 10.35 24.17 16.26
N GLY A 123 10.51 25.21 17.08
CA GLY A 123 10.48 26.60 16.61
C GLY A 123 11.68 26.98 15.74
N GLU A 124 12.86 26.43 16.03
CA GLU A 124 14.06 26.61 15.20
C GLU A 124 13.96 25.82 13.90
N ALA A 125 13.41 24.61 13.92
CA ALA A 125 13.20 23.81 12.71
C ALA A 125 12.29 24.53 11.70
N VAL A 126 11.21 25.17 12.16
CA VAL A 126 10.32 26.00 11.31
C VAL A 126 11.09 27.18 10.69
N ARG A 127 11.83 27.95 11.51
CA ARG A 127 12.61 29.10 11.03
C ARG A 127 13.71 28.69 10.05
N ALA A 128 14.46 27.64 10.38
CA ALA A 128 15.50 27.10 9.52
C ALA A 128 14.94 26.62 8.18
N THR A 129 13.75 26.01 8.16
CA THR A 129 13.11 25.59 6.90
C THR A 129 12.70 26.79 6.04
N ARG A 130 12.18 27.87 6.66
CA ARG A 130 11.89 29.13 5.95
C ARG A 130 13.15 29.73 5.32
N GLU A 131 14.21 29.89 6.11
CA GLU A 131 15.50 30.41 5.63
C GLU A 131 16.07 29.53 4.51
N ALA A 132 15.93 28.20 4.60
CA ALA A 132 16.35 27.28 3.56
C ALA A 132 15.59 27.49 2.23
N ILE A 133 14.25 27.67 2.28
CA ILE A 133 13.45 27.97 1.09
C ILE A 133 13.91 29.28 0.43
N GLU A 134 14.18 30.32 1.23
CA GLU A 134 14.70 31.60 0.74
C GLU A 134 16.06 31.44 0.07
N VAL A 135 16.99 30.71 0.71
CA VAL A 135 18.31 30.39 0.14
C VAL A 135 18.20 29.63 -1.18
N ILE A 136 17.37 28.58 -1.23
CA ILE A 136 17.21 27.73 -2.43
C ILE A 136 16.64 28.54 -3.59
N ARG A 137 15.51 29.24 -3.39
CA ARG A 137 14.91 30.10 -4.42
C ARG A 137 15.87 31.19 -4.87
N ALA A 138 16.64 31.76 -3.94
CA ALA A 138 17.56 32.82 -4.27
C ALA A 138 18.71 32.35 -5.17
N LEU A 139 19.23 31.14 -4.92
CA LEU A 139 20.27 30.52 -5.74
C LEU A 139 19.77 30.04 -7.10
N TRP A 140 18.51 29.62 -7.23
CA TRP A 140 17.92 29.26 -8.53
C TRP A 140 17.61 30.44 -9.44
N THR A 141 17.63 31.67 -8.92
CA THR A 141 17.48 32.89 -9.73
C THR A 141 18.86 33.33 -10.26
N PRO A 142 19.19 33.13 -11.54
CA PRO A 142 20.54 33.36 -12.06
C PRO A 142 20.92 34.84 -12.12
N GLY A 143 22.21 35.11 -12.29
CA GLY A 143 22.72 36.45 -12.63
C GLY A 143 22.90 37.44 -11.47
N ARG A 144 22.91 36.98 -10.21
CA ARG A 144 23.12 37.86 -9.05
C ARG A 144 24.06 37.30 -8.00
N GLN A 145 24.75 38.19 -7.30
CA GLN A 145 25.31 37.88 -5.98
C GLN A 145 24.20 37.97 -4.96
N VAL A 146 24.08 36.94 -4.13
CA VAL A 146 23.02 36.81 -3.14
C VAL A 146 23.61 36.97 -1.74
N ARG A 147 23.03 37.88 -0.97
CA ARG A 147 23.30 38.02 0.46
C ARG A 147 21.99 37.85 1.24
N LEU A 148 21.95 36.88 2.13
CA LEU A 148 20.84 36.58 3.03
C LEU A 148 21.39 36.41 4.44
N ASP A 149 20.91 37.20 5.38
CA ASP A 149 21.37 37.18 6.78
C ASP A 149 20.45 36.31 7.63
N GLY A 150 20.48 34.99 7.37
CA GLY A 150 19.69 34.01 8.12
C GLY A 150 20.42 33.50 9.36
N LYS A 151 19.66 33.20 10.43
CA LYS A 151 20.21 32.73 11.71
C LYS A 151 20.72 31.30 11.64
N HIS A 152 20.05 30.46 10.87
CA HIS A 152 20.37 29.04 10.67
C HIS A 152 21.01 28.81 9.31
N TYR A 153 20.56 29.51 8.27
CA TYR A 153 21.09 29.43 6.92
C TYR A 153 21.16 30.81 6.27
N GLY A 154 22.37 31.23 5.91
CA GLY A 154 22.62 32.51 5.22
C GLY A 154 23.45 32.34 3.96
N LEU A 155 23.51 33.41 3.17
CA LEU A 155 24.42 33.55 2.03
C LEU A 155 25.21 34.85 2.21
N TYR A 156 26.51 34.81 2.01
CA TYR A 156 27.40 35.95 2.27
C TYR A 156 28.07 36.43 0.98
N GLY A 157 27.25 36.77 -0.03
CA GLY A 157 27.74 37.13 -1.36
C GLY A 157 27.91 35.93 -2.29
N ALA A 158 27.10 34.88 -2.11
CA ALA A 158 27.17 33.69 -2.94
C ALA A 158 26.69 34.01 -4.37
N SER A 159 27.38 33.47 -5.38
CA SER A 159 26.91 33.57 -6.76
C SER A 159 25.72 32.63 -6.97
N SER A 160 24.60 33.17 -7.47
CA SER A 160 23.45 32.37 -7.89
C SER A 160 23.81 31.40 -9.01
N GLY A 161 23.09 30.29 -9.10
CA GLY A 161 23.16 29.32 -10.18
C GLY A 161 23.76 27.96 -9.77
N PRO A 162 23.68 26.94 -10.64
CA PRO A 162 22.92 26.97 -11.90
C PRO A 162 21.43 27.13 -11.63
N ALA A 163 20.72 27.78 -12.57
CA ALA A 163 19.27 27.79 -12.55
C ALA A 163 18.78 26.40 -13.00
N PRO A 164 17.69 25.86 -12.41
CA PRO A 164 17.08 24.63 -12.88
C PRO A 164 16.56 24.78 -14.32
N ALA A 165 16.40 23.67 -15.03
CA ALA A 165 15.91 23.64 -16.41
C ALA A 165 14.44 24.08 -16.51
N HIS A 166 13.69 23.95 -15.42
CA HIS A 166 12.29 24.35 -15.30
C HIS A 166 12.02 25.00 -13.92
N PRO A 167 10.86 25.66 -13.71
CA PRO A 167 10.50 26.20 -12.40
C PRO A 167 10.20 25.06 -11.41
N MET A 168 11.26 24.52 -10.80
CA MET A 168 11.20 23.40 -9.87
C MET A 168 10.34 23.72 -8.65
N SER A 169 9.47 22.79 -8.28
CA SER A 169 8.59 22.90 -7.11
C SER A 169 9.30 22.52 -5.82
N LEU A 170 8.96 23.23 -4.74
CA LEU A 170 9.39 22.95 -3.37
C LEU A 170 8.23 22.36 -2.55
N TRP A 171 8.22 21.04 -2.37
CA TRP A 171 7.20 20.33 -1.59
C TRP A 171 7.68 20.10 -0.17
N VAL A 172 6.89 20.49 0.83
CA VAL A 172 7.32 20.45 2.23
C VAL A 172 6.61 19.33 2.97
N GLY A 173 7.39 18.44 3.59
CA GLY A 173 6.91 17.46 4.55
C GLY A 173 6.57 18.15 5.87
N ALA A 174 5.28 18.19 6.23
CA ALA A 174 4.80 18.95 7.39
C ALA A 174 3.63 18.25 8.09
N VAL A 175 3.58 18.36 9.43
CA VAL A 175 2.50 17.84 10.28
C VAL A 175 1.95 18.93 11.20
N GLY A 176 2.81 19.58 11.99
CA GLY A 176 2.38 20.57 12.97
C GLY A 176 1.89 21.90 12.36
N PRO A 177 0.99 22.63 13.04
CA PRO A 177 0.31 23.82 12.48
C PRO A 177 1.26 24.90 11.99
N ARG A 178 2.33 25.20 12.73
CA ARG A 178 3.33 26.20 12.32
C ARG A 178 4.10 25.83 11.05
N MET A 179 4.30 24.52 10.80
CA MET A 179 4.89 24.05 9.55
C MET A 179 3.89 24.13 8.41
N LEU A 180 2.60 23.84 8.66
CA LEU A 180 1.54 24.01 7.66
C LEU A 180 1.36 25.47 7.24
N GLU A 181 1.47 26.41 8.19
CA GLU A 181 1.51 27.84 7.88
C GLU A 181 2.71 28.21 7.00
N LEU A 182 3.88 27.61 7.25
CA LEU A 182 5.04 27.79 6.38
C LEU A 182 4.79 27.23 4.97
N VAL A 183 4.13 26.07 4.86
CA VAL A 183 3.78 25.49 3.55
C VAL A 183 2.91 26.46 2.76
N GLY A 184 1.82 26.97 3.35
CA GLY A 184 0.94 27.93 2.67
C GLY A 184 1.66 29.21 2.26
N SER A 185 2.49 29.77 3.16
CA SER A 185 3.15 31.05 2.91
C SER A 185 4.38 30.99 1.98
N ALA A 186 5.06 29.85 1.84
CA ALA A 186 6.33 29.77 1.11
C ALA A 186 6.59 28.49 0.30
N GLY A 187 5.84 27.41 0.54
CA GLY A 187 5.99 26.13 -0.18
C GLY A 187 5.13 26.07 -1.44
N ASP A 188 5.50 25.19 -2.38
CA ASP A 188 4.72 24.91 -3.60
C ASP A 188 3.89 23.63 -3.46
N GLY A 189 4.05 22.89 -2.36
CA GLY A 189 3.21 21.74 -2.05
C GLY A 189 3.31 21.27 -0.60
N TRP A 190 2.24 20.63 -0.12
CA TRP A 190 2.20 19.92 1.16
C TRP A 190 2.31 18.42 0.93
N LEU A 191 3.23 17.75 1.63
CA LEU A 191 3.47 16.30 1.51
C LEU A 191 3.43 15.59 2.88
N PRO A 192 2.25 15.32 3.45
CA PRO A 192 2.08 14.45 4.61
C PRO A 192 2.06 12.96 4.22
N SER A 193 2.13 12.10 5.23
CA SER A 193 1.98 10.65 5.09
C SER A 193 0.85 10.13 5.96
N VAL A 194 0.12 9.11 5.46
CA VAL A 194 -1.02 8.48 6.16
C VAL A 194 -0.75 8.18 7.65
N PRO A 195 0.40 7.58 8.05
CA PRO A 195 0.62 7.26 9.47
C PRO A 195 0.69 8.47 10.40
N HIS A 196 1.00 9.66 9.87
CA HIS A 196 1.15 10.89 10.65
C HIS A 196 -0.08 11.79 10.53
N VAL A 197 -0.71 11.81 9.36
CA VAL A 197 -1.90 12.59 9.05
C VAL A 197 -2.87 11.65 8.32
N PRO A 198 -3.73 10.93 9.05
CA PRO A 198 -4.74 10.06 8.43
C PRO A 198 -5.77 10.90 7.64
N PRO A 199 -6.52 10.29 6.70
CA PRO A 199 -7.46 11.01 5.82
C PRO A 199 -8.40 11.96 6.57
N ALA A 200 -8.95 11.53 7.70
CA ALA A 200 -9.84 12.33 8.55
C ALA A 200 -9.21 13.64 9.08
N ARG A 201 -7.88 13.77 9.07
CA ARG A 201 -7.16 14.99 9.49
C ARG A 201 -6.70 15.87 8.33
N LEU A 202 -6.82 15.44 7.08
CA LEU A 202 -6.37 16.21 5.91
C LEU A 202 -7.10 17.55 5.80
N GLY A 203 -8.43 17.55 5.98
CA GLY A 203 -9.24 18.78 5.86
C GLY A 203 -8.82 19.89 6.84
N ALA A 204 -8.43 19.54 8.07
CA ALA A 204 -7.93 20.53 9.03
C ALA A 204 -6.57 21.11 8.60
N GLY A 205 -5.68 20.26 8.06
CA GLY A 205 -4.39 20.72 7.55
C GLY A 205 -4.53 21.61 6.30
N HIS A 206 -5.42 21.25 5.38
CA HIS A 206 -5.71 22.06 4.18
C HIS A 206 -6.16 23.47 4.53
N ARG A 207 -7.07 23.63 5.49
CA ARG A 207 -7.50 24.97 5.94
C ARG A 207 -6.34 25.81 6.45
N ILE A 208 -5.43 25.24 7.23
CA ILE A 208 -4.26 25.98 7.75
C ILE A 208 -3.35 26.43 6.58
N VAL A 209 -3.14 25.56 5.60
CA VAL A 209 -2.33 25.87 4.41
C VAL A 209 -3.00 26.96 3.57
N ASP A 210 -4.31 26.86 3.33
CA ASP A 210 -5.08 27.81 2.53
C ASP A 210 -5.06 29.20 3.17
N GLU A 211 -5.43 29.30 4.45
CA GLU A 211 -5.43 30.56 5.17
C GLU A 211 -4.02 31.19 5.22
N ALA A 212 -2.97 30.39 5.32
CA ALA A 212 -1.60 30.88 5.31
C ALA A 212 -1.13 31.34 3.92
N ALA A 213 -1.60 30.69 2.85
CA ALA A 213 -1.37 31.14 1.47
C ALA A 213 -2.06 32.49 1.24
N GLU A 214 -3.34 32.61 1.60
CA GLU A 214 -4.12 33.84 1.47
C GLU A 214 -3.50 35.00 2.26
N ARG A 215 -3.12 34.77 3.53
CA ARG A 215 -2.41 35.78 4.34
C ARG A 215 -1.09 36.22 3.74
N ALA A 216 -0.43 35.35 2.96
CA ALA A 216 0.80 35.66 2.23
C ALA A 216 0.55 36.27 0.84
N GLY A 217 -0.71 36.51 0.46
CA GLY A 217 -1.08 37.05 -0.86
C GLY A 217 -0.95 36.05 -2.01
N ARG A 218 -0.98 34.74 -1.72
CA ARG A 218 -0.91 33.65 -2.69
C ARG A 218 -2.28 32.99 -2.85
N ALA A 219 -2.55 32.39 -4.00
CA ALA A 219 -3.74 31.57 -4.16
C ALA A 219 -3.53 30.22 -3.45
N PRO A 220 -4.53 29.65 -2.76
CA PRO A 220 -4.43 28.27 -2.24
C PRO A 220 -4.06 27.23 -3.30
N ALA A 221 -4.48 27.46 -4.55
CA ALA A 221 -4.13 26.65 -5.72
C ALA A 221 -2.66 26.76 -6.16
N ASP A 222 -1.89 27.74 -5.66
CA ASP A 222 -0.44 27.80 -5.92
C ASP A 222 0.33 26.77 -5.07
N VAL A 223 -0.36 26.07 -4.17
CA VAL A 223 0.21 25.07 -3.28
C VAL A 223 -0.45 23.74 -3.61
N ARG A 224 0.31 22.77 -4.11
CA ARG A 224 -0.19 21.42 -4.40
C ARG A 224 -0.44 20.62 -3.12
N ARG A 225 -1.36 19.65 -3.17
CA ARG A 225 -1.64 18.72 -2.06
C ARG A 225 -1.20 17.33 -2.47
N LEU A 226 -0.07 16.87 -1.93
CA LEU A 226 0.47 15.54 -2.18
C LEU A 226 0.13 14.63 -1.00
N TYR A 227 0.19 13.31 -1.16
CA TYR A 227 -0.05 12.39 -0.06
C TYR A 227 0.72 11.09 -0.23
N ASN A 228 1.56 10.75 0.75
CA ASN A 228 2.17 9.43 0.85
C ASN A 228 1.13 8.46 1.39
N LEU A 229 0.71 7.54 0.53
CA LEU A 229 -0.21 6.46 0.85
C LEU A 229 0.46 5.45 1.77
N SER A 230 -0.35 4.66 2.46
CA SER A 230 0.09 3.52 3.25
C SER A 230 -1.00 2.46 3.22
N PRO A 231 -1.23 1.79 2.07
CA PRO A 231 -2.25 0.75 1.99
C PRO A 231 -1.90 -0.43 2.90
N GLY A 232 -2.93 -1.14 3.38
CA GLY A 232 -2.81 -2.24 4.34
C GLY A 232 -3.71 -2.05 5.56
N PRO A 233 -3.64 -2.94 6.56
CA PRO A 233 -4.49 -2.87 7.75
C PRO A 233 -4.37 -1.53 8.49
N GLY A 234 -5.49 -0.85 8.72
CA GLY A 234 -5.53 0.49 9.33
C GLY A 234 -4.86 1.59 8.50
N GLY A 235 -4.56 1.30 7.24
CA GLY A 235 -3.90 2.16 6.28
C GLY A 235 -4.87 2.87 5.34
N PHE A 236 -4.32 3.56 4.34
CA PHE A 236 -5.10 4.18 3.27
C PHE A 236 -4.31 4.19 1.96
N PRO A 237 -4.92 3.85 0.80
CA PRO A 237 -6.31 3.43 0.63
C PRO A 237 -6.60 2.05 1.22
N GLU A 238 -7.86 1.80 1.52
CA GLU A 238 -8.35 0.55 2.11
C GLU A 238 -8.74 -0.45 1.02
N GLY A 239 -8.67 -1.75 1.33
CA GLY A 239 -9.08 -2.81 0.40
C GLY A 239 -8.11 -3.05 -0.78
N PRO A 240 -8.52 -3.85 -1.77
CA PRO A 240 -7.69 -4.17 -2.94
C PRO A 240 -7.54 -2.96 -3.87
N PRO A 241 -6.50 -2.92 -4.73
CA PRO A 241 -6.27 -1.82 -5.68
C PRO A 241 -7.47 -1.42 -6.53
N ALA A 242 -8.34 -2.36 -6.89
CA ALA A 242 -9.54 -2.09 -7.67
C ALA A 242 -10.55 -1.14 -6.98
N ALA A 243 -10.51 -1.04 -5.64
CA ALA A 243 -11.38 -0.14 -4.85
C ALA A 243 -10.73 1.22 -4.53
N TRP A 244 -9.46 1.40 -4.89
CA TRP A 244 -8.72 2.63 -4.60
C TRP A 244 -9.17 3.83 -5.45
N PRO A 245 -9.59 3.68 -6.74
CA PRO A 245 -9.94 4.82 -7.57
C PRO A 245 -10.98 5.75 -6.96
N GLU A 246 -12.05 5.20 -6.39
CA GLU A 246 -13.14 5.93 -5.74
C GLU A 246 -12.66 6.67 -4.49
N GLN A 247 -11.86 6.01 -3.65
CA GLN A 247 -11.30 6.60 -2.43
C GLN A 247 -10.35 7.75 -2.76
N LEU A 248 -9.47 7.57 -3.74
CA LEU A 248 -8.55 8.61 -4.19
C LEU A 248 -9.32 9.77 -4.83
N ALA A 249 -10.32 9.49 -5.68
CA ALA A 249 -11.18 10.50 -6.28
C ALA A 249 -11.94 11.32 -5.22
N GLN A 250 -12.40 10.67 -4.14
CA GLN A 250 -13.02 11.36 -3.01
C GLN A 250 -12.03 12.34 -2.35
N LEU A 251 -10.79 11.93 -2.09
CA LEU A 251 -9.77 12.86 -1.56
C LEU A 251 -9.49 14.03 -2.51
N VAL A 252 -9.53 13.82 -3.83
CA VAL A 252 -9.41 14.92 -4.79
C VAL A 252 -10.56 15.90 -4.66
N LEU A 253 -11.80 15.40 -4.70
CA LEU A 253 -13.00 16.24 -4.80
C LEU A 253 -13.36 16.93 -3.47
N GLU A 254 -13.15 16.24 -2.35
CA GLU A 254 -13.52 16.72 -1.01
C GLU A 254 -12.39 17.44 -0.29
N HIS A 255 -11.14 17.17 -0.66
CA HIS A 255 -9.98 17.70 0.05
C HIS A 255 -8.95 18.36 -0.89
N GLY A 256 -9.06 18.26 -2.21
CA GLY A 256 -8.12 18.88 -3.14
C GLY A 256 -6.77 18.17 -3.24
N THR A 257 -6.65 16.96 -2.67
CA THR A 257 -5.45 16.12 -2.82
C THR A 257 -5.25 15.80 -4.30
N SER A 258 -4.07 16.05 -4.85
CA SER A 258 -3.80 16.04 -6.29
C SER A 258 -2.50 15.33 -6.67
N ALA A 259 -1.76 14.78 -5.70
CA ALA A 259 -0.71 13.83 -5.97
C ALA A 259 -0.71 12.68 -4.96
N PHE A 260 -0.57 11.46 -5.44
CA PHE A 260 -0.60 10.25 -4.62
C PHE A 260 0.67 9.43 -4.82
N LEU A 261 1.35 9.09 -3.72
CA LEU A 261 2.61 8.36 -3.74
C LEU A 261 2.46 7.02 -3.02
N LEU A 262 2.57 5.93 -3.77
CA LEU A 262 2.42 4.58 -3.28
C LEU A 262 3.78 3.98 -2.87
N PRO A 263 3.99 3.59 -1.60
CA PRO A 263 5.14 2.75 -1.26
C PRO A 263 5.01 1.41 -1.99
N ALA A 264 6.05 1.01 -2.72
CA ALA A 264 6.02 -0.22 -3.50
C ALA A 264 7.34 -0.99 -3.40
N HIS A 265 7.21 -2.32 -3.26
CA HIS A 265 8.32 -3.27 -3.19
C HIS A 265 8.27 -4.32 -4.31
N HIS A 266 7.17 -4.36 -5.06
CA HIS A 266 6.95 -5.33 -6.13
C HIS A 266 6.47 -4.63 -7.41
N PRO A 267 6.93 -5.09 -8.60
CA PRO A 267 6.59 -4.47 -9.88
C PRO A 267 5.10 -4.57 -10.23
N ASP A 268 4.42 -5.61 -9.75
CA ASP A 268 3.01 -5.88 -10.09
C ASP A 268 2.09 -4.80 -9.52
N LEU A 269 2.34 -4.42 -8.27
CA LEU A 269 1.59 -3.33 -7.62
C LEU A 269 1.83 -1.99 -8.33
N LEU A 270 3.04 -1.72 -8.81
CA LEU A 270 3.34 -0.52 -9.60
C LEU A 270 2.59 -0.50 -10.93
N ARG A 271 2.50 -1.65 -11.60
CA ARG A 271 1.74 -1.81 -12.84
C ARG A 271 0.26 -1.56 -12.60
N THR A 272 -0.36 -2.25 -11.65
CA THR A 272 -1.77 -2.02 -11.29
C THR A 272 -2.02 -0.56 -10.89
N PHE A 273 -1.13 0.05 -10.10
CA PHE A 273 -1.31 1.44 -9.70
C PHE A 273 -1.23 2.44 -10.87
N GLY A 274 -0.28 2.25 -11.79
CA GLY A 274 -0.09 3.14 -12.94
C GLY A 274 -1.04 2.90 -14.10
N GLU A 275 -1.36 1.64 -14.39
CA GLU A 275 -2.10 1.21 -15.59
C GLU A 275 -3.60 1.09 -15.33
N GLU A 276 -4.03 0.85 -14.08
CA GLU A 276 -5.44 0.66 -13.73
C GLU A 276 -5.94 1.75 -12.77
N VAL A 277 -5.31 1.90 -11.61
CA VAL A 277 -5.81 2.81 -10.55
C VAL A 277 -5.73 4.27 -10.99
N ALA A 278 -4.56 4.72 -11.46
CA ALA A 278 -4.36 6.12 -11.84
C ALA A 278 -5.30 6.59 -12.98
N PRO A 279 -5.47 5.84 -14.10
CA PRO A 279 -6.44 6.21 -15.14
C PRO A 279 -7.89 6.21 -14.63
N ALA A 280 -8.28 5.21 -13.83
CA ALA A 280 -9.64 5.13 -13.27
C ALA A 280 -9.95 6.31 -12.33
N THR A 281 -9.00 6.70 -11.46
CA THR A 281 -9.16 7.89 -10.60
C THR A 281 -9.31 9.16 -11.44
N ARG A 282 -8.48 9.32 -12.49
CA ARG A 282 -8.57 10.49 -13.39
C ARG A 282 -9.95 10.56 -14.06
N GLU A 283 -10.45 9.44 -14.58
CA GLU A 283 -11.77 9.38 -15.21
C GLU A 283 -12.90 9.73 -14.22
N LEU A 284 -12.86 9.21 -12.99
CA LEU A 284 -13.82 9.53 -11.94
C LEU A 284 -13.85 11.04 -11.63
N VAL A 285 -12.68 11.64 -11.43
CA VAL A 285 -12.54 13.07 -11.13
C VAL A 285 -12.99 13.92 -12.32
N GLU A 286 -12.61 13.57 -13.54
CA GLU A 286 -13.04 14.29 -14.74
C GLU A 286 -14.55 14.25 -14.94
N ARG A 287 -15.18 13.07 -14.76
CA ARG A 287 -16.64 12.93 -14.84
C ARG A 287 -17.33 13.80 -13.79
N ALA A 288 -16.83 13.80 -12.56
CA ALA A 288 -17.37 14.64 -11.49
C ALA A 288 -17.21 16.15 -11.79
N ARG A 289 -16.05 16.59 -12.29
CA ARG A 289 -15.79 17.98 -12.68
C ARG A 289 -16.71 18.44 -13.82
N ARG A 290 -16.99 17.58 -14.81
CA ARG A 290 -17.90 17.89 -15.93
C ARG A 290 -19.37 17.91 -15.50
N GLY A 291 -19.80 16.97 -14.66
CA GLY A 291 -21.17 16.89 -14.16
C GLY A 291 -21.56 17.98 -13.16
N GLY A 292 -20.57 18.66 -12.56
CA GLY A 292 -20.78 19.78 -11.63
C GLY A 292 -20.99 21.16 -12.28
N GLY A 293 -20.93 21.27 -13.61
CA GLY A 293 -20.99 22.54 -14.32
C GLY A 293 -21.85 22.51 -15.58
N GLY A 294 -23.18 22.64 -15.45
CA GLY A 294 -24.06 22.91 -16.59
C GLY A 294 -25.46 22.29 -16.49
N THR A 295 -26.48 23.13 -16.62
CA THR A 295 -27.89 22.77 -16.77
C THR A 295 -28.11 21.87 -18.00
N GLU A 296 -28.58 20.64 -17.80
CA GLU A 296 -28.96 19.73 -18.90
C GLU A 296 -30.49 19.76 -19.20
N PRO A 297 -30.91 19.65 -20.47
CA PRO A 297 -32.32 19.58 -20.86
C PRO A 297 -32.91 18.17 -20.66
N GLN A 298 -34.14 18.13 -20.14
CA GLN A 298 -34.92 16.91 -19.87
C GLN A 298 -35.16 16.02 -21.10
N ALA A 299 -34.93 14.70 -20.94
CA ALA A 299 -35.49 13.65 -21.78
C ALA A 299 -36.58 12.86 -21.03
N ARG A 300 -37.67 12.53 -21.75
CA ARG A 300 -38.95 11.94 -21.30
C ARG A 300 -38.87 10.45 -20.93
N PRO A 301 -39.85 9.91 -20.15
CA PRO A 301 -39.83 8.53 -19.66
C PRO A 301 -40.52 7.54 -20.62
N ALA A 302 -40.06 6.28 -20.60
CA ALA A 302 -40.68 5.14 -21.30
C ALA A 302 -41.52 4.26 -20.36
N ALA A 303 -42.57 3.65 -20.92
CA ALA A 303 -43.68 2.95 -20.26
C ALA A 303 -43.40 1.44 -19.96
N PRO A 304 -44.26 0.73 -19.18
CA PRO A 304 -43.93 -0.52 -18.49
C PRO A 304 -44.40 -1.80 -19.22
N VAL A 305 -43.83 -2.96 -18.84
CA VAL A 305 -44.20 -4.31 -19.34
C VAL A 305 -44.64 -5.24 -18.19
N PRO A 306 -45.64 -6.14 -18.38
CA PRO A 306 -46.36 -6.88 -17.32
C PRO A 306 -45.85 -8.33 -17.07
N PRO A 307 -46.41 -9.10 -16.10
CA PRO A 307 -45.69 -10.20 -15.44
C PRO A 307 -46.18 -11.66 -15.70
N ALA A 308 -45.23 -12.59 -15.45
CA ALA A 308 -45.32 -13.90 -14.77
C ALA A 308 -45.76 -15.20 -15.53
N ARG A 309 -44.94 -16.27 -15.51
CA ARG A 309 -44.92 -17.42 -14.53
C ARG A 309 -44.24 -18.73 -15.05
N ARG A 310 -43.32 -19.25 -14.21
CA ARG A 310 -42.98 -20.64 -13.75
C ARG A 310 -43.04 -21.89 -14.67
N ARG A 311 -41.95 -22.71 -14.64
CA ARG A 311 -41.85 -24.00 -13.89
C ARG A 311 -40.39 -24.49 -13.76
N ALA A 312 -40.08 -25.15 -12.64
CA ALA A 312 -38.81 -25.83 -12.27
C ALA A 312 -38.75 -27.26 -12.91
N GLU A 313 -37.67 -28.05 -12.96
CA GLU A 313 -36.59 -28.40 -12.00
C GLU A 313 -35.32 -28.96 -12.74
N PRO A 314 -34.40 -29.77 -12.15
CA PRO A 314 -33.21 -29.35 -11.39
C PRO A 314 -31.88 -29.86 -12.01
N SER A 315 -30.77 -29.11 -11.89
CA SER A 315 -29.39 -29.68 -11.86
C SER A 315 -28.29 -28.59 -11.88
N GLY A 316 -27.34 -28.72 -10.96
CA GLY A 316 -25.93 -28.35 -11.13
C GLY A 316 -25.58 -26.86 -11.26
N ASP A 317 -25.72 -26.07 -10.19
CA ASP A 317 -25.49 -24.61 -10.26
C ASP A 317 -23.99 -24.18 -10.23
N GLY A 318 -23.05 -25.13 -10.10
CA GLY A 318 -21.61 -24.84 -10.23
C GLY A 318 -21.12 -24.64 -11.67
N ASP A 319 -21.84 -25.19 -12.66
CA ASP A 319 -21.40 -25.12 -14.07
C ASP A 319 -21.77 -23.77 -14.74
N ARG A 320 -22.67 -23.01 -14.11
CA ARG A 320 -23.21 -21.75 -14.68
C ARG A 320 -22.36 -20.52 -14.37
N LEU A 321 -21.43 -20.60 -13.41
CA LEU A 321 -20.56 -19.49 -12.99
C LEU A 321 -19.14 -19.55 -13.59
N GLY A 322 -18.74 -20.70 -14.15
CA GLY A 322 -17.36 -20.91 -14.64
C GLY A 322 -16.31 -20.89 -13.51
N VAL A 323 -16.72 -21.17 -12.27
CA VAL A 323 -15.88 -21.30 -11.07
C VAL A 323 -16.34 -22.55 -10.34
N ARG A 324 -15.43 -23.47 -10.03
CA ARG A 324 -15.75 -24.70 -9.32
C ARG A 324 -14.94 -24.77 -8.04
N ALA A 325 -15.59 -25.14 -6.95
CA ALA A 325 -14.91 -25.48 -5.71
C ALA A 325 -13.96 -26.65 -5.95
N THR A 326 -12.79 -26.59 -5.34
CA THR A 326 -11.83 -27.66 -5.30
C THR A 326 -12.34 -28.73 -4.34
N PRO A 327 -12.50 -29.99 -4.78
CA PRO A 327 -13.01 -31.05 -3.92
C PRO A 327 -12.04 -31.31 -2.76
N PRO A 328 -12.55 -31.76 -1.61
CA PRO A 328 -11.69 -32.14 -0.49
C PRO A 328 -10.76 -33.30 -0.90
N PRO A 329 -9.55 -33.39 -0.32
CA PRO A 329 -8.60 -34.44 -0.67
C PRO A 329 -9.17 -35.83 -0.34
N ALA A 330 -8.97 -36.77 -1.25
CA ALA A 330 -9.47 -38.15 -1.14
C ALA A 330 -8.72 -38.98 -0.08
N GLU A 331 -7.47 -38.61 0.19
CA GLU A 331 -6.62 -39.22 1.19
C GLU A 331 -6.36 -38.22 2.32
N ARG A 332 -6.20 -38.76 3.53
CA ARG A 332 -5.91 -38.01 4.76
C ARG A 332 -4.54 -38.43 5.27
N PHE A 333 -3.75 -37.47 5.73
CA PHE A 333 -2.39 -37.68 6.22
C PHE A 333 -2.33 -37.90 7.74
N SER A 334 -3.29 -37.36 8.48
CA SER A 334 -3.40 -37.50 9.93
C SER A 334 -4.48 -38.50 10.34
N THR A 335 -4.24 -39.20 11.46
CA THR A 335 -5.23 -40.04 12.14
C THR A 335 -6.11 -39.25 13.12
N GLU A 336 -5.71 -38.01 13.46
CA GLU A 336 -6.46 -37.10 14.31
C GLU A 336 -7.53 -36.35 13.50
N ARG A 337 -8.68 -36.10 14.14
CA ARG A 337 -9.83 -35.40 13.55
C ARG A 337 -10.32 -34.33 14.52
N LEU A 338 -10.27 -33.07 14.09
CA LEU A 338 -10.76 -31.96 14.90
C LEU A 338 -12.27 -31.76 14.80
N TRP A 339 -12.88 -32.25 13.72
CA TRP A 339 -14.31 -32.18 13.53
C TRP A 339 -14.82 -33.30 12.63
N ASP A 340 -16.13 -33.52 12.69
CA ASP A 340 -16.87 -34.39 11.79
C ASP A 340 -17.46 -33.56 10.65
N GLU A 341 -16.89 -33.69 9.44
CA GLU A 341 -17.35 -32.96 8.26
C GLU A 341 -18.81 -33.26 7.89
N SER A 342 -19.38 -34.40 8.30
CA SER A 342 -20.79 -34.73 8.03
C SER A 342 -21.78 -33.87 8.81
N THR A 343 -21.30 -33.16 9.83
CA THR A 343 -22.11 -32.27 10.67
C THR A 343 -22.15 -30.83 10.15
N ARG A 344 -21.40 -30.52 9.08
CA ARG A 344 -21.32 -29.18 8.52
C ARG A 344 -22.69 -28.75 7.94
N PRO A 345 -23.20 -27.55 8.30
CA PRO A 345 -24.40 -27.01 7.68
C PRO A 345 -24.15 -26.68 6.20
N VAL A 346 -25.23 -26.58 5.43
CA VAL A 346 -25.17 -26.28 3.99
C VAL A 346 -25.96 -25.00 3.73
N ALA A 347 -25.44 -24.16 2.84
CA ALA A 347 -26.05 -22.92 2.40
C ALA A 347 -27.44 -23.19 1.78
N PRO A 348 -28.40 -22.26 1.97
CA PRO A 348 -29.70 -22.39 1.35
C PRO A 348 -29.59 -22.37 -0.19
N PRO A 349 -30.45 -23.11 -0.91
CA PRO A 349 -30.39 -23.15 -2.37
C PRO A 349 -30.67 -21.78 -2.97
N ALA A 350 -29.95 -21.46 -4.05
CA ALA A 350 -30.06 -20.20 -4.77
C ALA A 350 -31.50 -19.89 -5.22
N GLY A 351 -31.97 -18.67 -4.93
CA GLY A 351 -33.24 -18.16 -5.46
C GLY A 351 -33.18 -17.86 -6.98
N PRO A 352 -34.33 -17.74 -7.67
CA PRO A 352 -34.34 -17.51 -9.11
C PRO A 352 -33.87 -16.09 -9.46
N GLU A 353 -32.81 -16.03 -10.29
CA GLU A 353 -32.28 -14.91 -11.07
C GLU A 353 -32.01 -13.58 -10.32
N ARG A 354 -30.82 -13.50 -9.73
CA ARG A 354 -30.06 -12.24 -9.58
C ARG A 354 -28.88 -12.23 -10.55
N ARG A 355 -28.41 -11.03 -10.94
CA ARG A 355 -27.13 -10.87 -11.64
C ARG A 355 -26.02 -11.49 -10.79
N ARG A 356 -25.24 -12.39 -11.36
CA ARG A 356 -24.11 -13.06 -10.68
C ARG A 356 -22.79 -12.52 -11.22
N ASP A 357 -21.85 -12.22 -10.34
CA ASP A 357 -20.47 -11.87 -10.69
C ASP A 357 -19.54 -12.99 -10.19
N PRO A 358 -18.89 -13.76 -11.06
CA PRO A 358 -17.99 -14.83 -10.63
C PRO A 358 -16.65 -14.32 -10.09
N ALA A 359 -16.30 -13.03 -10.25
CA ALA A 359 -14.97 -12.52 -9.93
C ALA A 359 -14.57 -12.70 -8.44
N PRO A 360 -15.43 -12.39 -7.44
CA PRO A 360 -15.09 -12.63 -6.04
C PRO A 360 -14.84 -14.11 -5.73
N ALA A 361 -15.66 -14.99 -6.30
CA ALA A 361 -15.50 -16.44 -6.16
C ALA A 361 -14.22 -16.96 -6.83
N ARG A 362 -13.82 -16.42 -7.99
CA ARG A 362 -12.53 -16.75 -8.62
C ARG A 362 -11.35 -16.34 -7.75
N ASN A 363 -11.44 -15.18 -7.11
CA ASN A 363 -10.38 -14.67 -6.26
C ASN A 363 -10.21 -15.53 -5.00
N LEU A 364 -11.33 -15.99 -4.41
CA LEU A 364 -11.30 -16.94 -3.28
C LEU A 364 -10.58 -18.22 -3.68
N VAL A 365 -11.00 -18.87 -4.78
CA VAL A 365 -10.38 -20.11 -5.26
C VAL A 365 -8.90 -19.91 -5.58
N ALA A 366 -8.51 -18.81 -6.23
CA ALA A 366 -7.11 -18.52 -6.55
C ALA A 366 -6.23 -18.28 -5.30
N ALA A 367 -6.78 -17.64 -4.28
CA ALA A 367 -6.10 -17.48 -2.99
C ALA A 367 -5.92 -18.85 -2.31
N HIS A 368 -6.96 -19.68 -2.31
CA HIS A 368 -6.91 -21.03 -1.74
C HIS A 368 -5.95 -21.95 -2.50
N ASP A 369 -5.89 -21.87 -3.82
CA ASP A 369 -4.93 -22.64 -4.62
C ASP A 369 -3.48 -22.25 -4.30
N SER A 370 -3.24 -20.97 -4.02
CA SER A 370 -1.92 -20.50 -3.55
C SER A 370 -1.59 -21.09 -2.17
N LEU A 371 -2.56 -21.13 -1.24
CA LEU A 371 -2.39 -21.76 0.07
C LEU A 371 -2.17 -23.27 -0.03
N ARG A 372 -2.86 -23.96 -0.93
CA ARG A 372 -2.63 -25.39 -1.22
C ARG A 372 -1.21 -25.63 -1.71
N SER A 373 -0.75 -24.82 -2.66
CA SER A 373 0.63 -24.91 -3.18
C SER A 373 1.66 -24.65 -2.08
N ASP A 374 1.41 -23.70 -1.18
CA ASP A 374 2.31 -23.42 -0.06
C ASP A 374 2.32 -24.55 0.97
N LEU A 375 1.17 -25.17 1.25
CA LEU A 375 1.07 -26.35 2.11
C LEU A 375 1.85 -27.53 1.53
N ASP A 376 1.72 -27.79 0.24
CA ASP A 376 2.48 -28.85 -0.43
C ASP A 376 3.98 -28.62 -0.33
N ARG A 377 4.44 -27.37 -0.54
CA ARG A 377 5.85 -27.02 -0.40
C ARG A 377 6.33 -27.11 1.06
N LEU A 378 5.51 -26.68 2.03
CA LEU A 378 5.83 -26.79 3.45
C LEU A 378 6.03 -28.26 3.86
N ARG A 379 5.17 -29.16 3.36
CA ARG A 379 5.27 -30.61 3.60
C ARG A 379 6.49 -31.23 2.94
N GLU A 380 6.86 -30.78 1.75
CA GLU A 380 8.08 -31.23 1.07
C GLU A 380 9.33 -30.81 1.86
N VAL A 381 9.42 -29.53 2.24
CA VAL A 381 10.53 -29.02 3.07
C VAL A 381 10.60 -29.75 4.41
N ALA A 382 9.45 -29.99 5.06
CA ALA A 382 9.41 -30.75 6.30
C ALA A 382 9.95 -32.19 6.13
N ARG A 383 9.57 -32.89 5.04
CA ARG A 383 10.10 -34.22 4.72
C ARG A 383 11.61 -34.20 4.47
N GLU A 384 12.11 -33.21 3.73
CA GLU A 384 13.54 -33.07 3.43
C GLU A 384 14.38 -32.79 4.70
N VAL A 385 13.84 -32.00 5.65
CA VAL A 385 14.48 -31.76 6.94
C VAL A 385 14.48 -33.01 7.81
N LEU A 386 13.36 -33.75 7.86
CA LEU A 386 13.25 -34.99 8.63
C LEU A 386 14.14 -36.12 8.08
N ALA A 387 14.37 -36.12 6.76
CA ALA A 387 15.27 -37.03 6.06
C ALA A 387 16.75 -36.59 6.11
N GLU A 388 17.07 -35.46 6.75
CA GLU A 388 18.41 -34.85 6.80
C GLU A 388 19.01 -34.51 5.41
N THR A 389 18.17 -34.38 4.39
CA THR A 389 18.59 -34.03 3.02
C THR A 389 18.60 -32.52 2.79
N LEU A 390 18.00 -31.74 3.69
CA LEU A 390 18.01 -30.28 3.68
C LEU A 390 18.41 -29.73 5.04
N ASP A 391 19.43 -28.87 5.06
CA ASP A 391 19.88 -28.18 6.27
C ASP A 391 18.78 -27.22 6.80
N PRO A 392 18.57 -27.10 8.13
CA PRO A 392 17.58 -26.20 8.71
C PRO A 392 17.69 -24.73 8.27
N GLY A 393 18.90 -24.24 7.96
CA GLY A 393 19.13 -22.91 7.41
C GLY A 393 18.65 -22.77 5.96
N ALA A 394 18.83 -23.80 5.14
CA ALA A 394 18.32 -23.86 3.77
C ALA A 394 16.79 -24.03 3.75
N ALA A 395 16.24 -24.88 4.62
CA ALA A 395 14.80 -25.02 4.84
C ALA A 395 14.15 -23.69 5.21
N ARG A 396 14.82 -22.89 6.06
CA ARG A 396 14.39 -21.53 6.41
C ARG A 396 14.35 -20.60 5.20
N SER A 397 15.33 -20.67 4.30
CA SER A 397 15.33 -19.87 3.06
C SER A 397 14.25 -20.30 2.06
N GLU A 398 13.86 -21.57 2.06
CA GLU A 398 12.74 -22.05 1.23
C GLU A 398 11.38 -21.62 1.81
N ILE A 399 11.19 -21.76 3.12
CA ILE A 399 10.00 -21.25 3.83
C ILE A 399 9.89 -19.73 3.69
N GLN A 400 11.01 -19.01 3.53
CA GLN A 400 11.02 -17.57 3.27
C GLN A 400 10.38 -17.15 1.94
N LYS A 401 10.25 -18.07 0.98
CA LYS A 401 9.75 -17.79 -0.37
C LYS A 401 8.26 -18.07 -0.53
N LEU A 402 7.64 -18.80 0.41
CA LEU A 402 6.22 -19.16 0.38
C LEU A 402 5.31 -17.92 0.42
N SER A 403 4.18 -17.96 -0.27
CA SER A 403 3.24 -16.84 -0.36
C SER A 403 2.65 -16.46 1.01
N LEU A 404 2.49 -17.45 1.89
CA LEU A 404 2.26 -17.35 3.33
C LEU A 404 3.20 -16.29 3.98
N ARG A 405 4.46 -16.16 3.58
CA ARG A 405 5.37 -15.19 4.20
C ARG A 405 5.41 -13.81 3.53
N GLN A 406 4.79 -13.63 2.37
CA GLN A 406 4.90 -12.40 1.58
C GLN A 406 4.00 -11.26 2.10
N ASN A 407 3.14 -11.50 3.10
CA ASN A 407 2.26 -10.50 3.74
C ASN A 407 2.81 -9.82 5.03
N ASN A 408 4.12 -9.50 5.03
CA ASN A 408 4.82 -8.40 5.76
C ASN A 408 5.71 -8.66 7.02
N TRP A 409 7.02 -8.41 6.80
CA TRP A 409 8.11 -7.72 7.54
C TRP A 409 8.82 -8.22 8.82
N THR A 410 10.10 -7.82 8.86
CA THR A 410 11.27 -8.41 9.52
C THR A 410 11.74 -7.60 10.74
N LEU A 411 11.83 -8.23 11.94
CA LEU A 411 13.03 -8.21 12.80
C LEU A 411 12.92 -9.31 13.87
N GLY A 412 14.06 -9.81 14.32
CA GLY A 412 14.19 -11.14 14.91
C GLY A 412 13.68 -11.33 16.34
N ALA A 413 12.90 -12.39 16.53
CA ALA A 413 13.07 -13.37 17.60
C ALA A 413 12.30 -14.65 17.20
N TYR A 414 12.82 -15.78 17.67
CA TYR A 414 12.43 -17.19 17.48
C TYR A 414 10.94 -17.47 17.28
N CYS A 415 10.66 -18.35 16.30
CA CYS A 415 9.46 -19.16 15.95
C CYS A 415 8.02 -18.62 16.20
N ALA A 416 7.75 -17.90 17.30
CA ALA A 416 6.45 -17.38 17.73
C ALA A 416 5.81 -16.30 16.82
N SER A 417 6.31 -16.11 15.60
CA SER A 417 5.70 -15.26 14.57
C SER A 417 5.32 -16.03 13.29
N TYR A 418 5.65 -17.32 13.20
CA TYR A 418 5.52 -18.12 11.97
C TYR A 418 4.11 -18.67 11.71
N CYS A 419 3.18 -18.36 12.60
CA CYS A 419 1.85 -18.94 12.64
C CYS A 419 0.73 -17.88 12.54
N ARG A 420 1.10 -16.62 12.26
CA ARG A 420 0.19 -15.48 12.16
C ARG A 420 -0.21 -15.14 10.71
N VAL A 421 -0.13 -16.14 9.85
CA VAL A 421 -0.20 -15.97 8.40
C VAL A 421 -1.52 -16.49 7.82
N THR A 422 -1.99 -17.64 8.27
CA THR A 422 -3.36 -18.11 8.00
C THR A 422 -4.41 -17.18 8.60
N THR A 423 -4.02 -16.29 9.52
CA THR A 423 -4.91 -15.31 10.12
C THR A 423 -5.29 -14.18 9.16
N LEU A 424 -4.53 -13.85 8.12
CA LEU A 424 -4.78 -12.61 7.34
C LEU A 424 -5.88 -12.71 6.27
N HIS A 425 -6.14 -13.89 5.69
CA HIS A 425 -7.30 -14.07 4.81
C HIS A 425 -8.57 -14.38 5.61
N HIS A 426 -8.45 -15.17 6.67
CA HIS A 426 -9.58 -15.51 7.56
C HIS A 426 -10.03 -14.37 8.49
N THR A 427 -9.15 -13.48 8.96
CA THR A 427 -9.56 -12.30 9.74
C THR A 427 -10.43 -11.35 8.91
N ARG A 428 -10.16 -11.21 7.61
CA ARG A 428 -11.00 -10.41 6.70
C ARG A 428 -12.36 -11.06 6.43
N GLU A 429 -12.38 -12.39 6.39
CA GLU A 429 -13.61 -13.14 6.24
C GLU A 429 -14.50 -13.01 7.49
N ASP A 430 -13.94 -13.16 8.69
CA ASP A 430 -14.67 -13.05 9.95
C ASP A 430 -15.12 -11.61 10.30
N GLU A 431 -14.29 -10.60 10.03
CA GLU A 431 -14.55 -9.21 10.41
C GLU A 431 -15.42 -8.46 9.40
N ASP A 432 -15.32 -8.84 8.12
CA ASP A 432 -15.97 -8.10 7.06
C ASP A 432 -16.95 -9.00 6.26
N LEU A 433 -16.55 -10.21 5.83
CA LEU A 433 -17.25 -10.95 4.74
C LEU A 433 -18.45 -11.66 5.29
N PHE A 434 -18.24 -12.34 6.40
CA PHE A 434 -19.27 -13.08 7.11
C PHE A 434 -20.31 -12.10 7.65
N PRO A 435 -19.96 -10.95 8.25
CA PRO A 435 -20.94 -9.91 8.56
C PRO A 435 -21.72 -9.42 7.33
N HIS A 436 -21.07 -9.23 6.18
CA HIS A 436 -21.75 -8.83 4.94
C HIS A 436 -22.71 -9.90 4.39
N LEU A 437 -22.24 -11.13 4.26
CA LEU A 437 -23.03 -12.27 3.79
C LEU A 437 -24.16 -12.60 4.76
N ARG A 438 -23.93 -12.52 6.07
CA ARG A 438 -24.94 -12.70 7.12
C ARG A 438 -26.04 -11.63 7.05
N ARG A 439 -25.69 -10.37 6.72
CA ARG A 439 -26.67 -9.30 6.45
C ARG A 439 -27.42 -9.51 5.14
N SER A 440 -26.73 -10.01 4.11
CA SER A 440 -27.26 -10.16 2.76
C SER A 440 -28.17 -11.39 2.60
N GLU A 441 -27.86 -12.49 3.30
CA GLU A 441 -28.62 -13.73 3.34
C GLU A 441 -28.54 -14.36 4.74
N PRO A 442 -29.47 -14.03 5.65
CA PRO A 442 -29.46 -14.53 7.02
C PRO A 442 -29.48 -16.07 7.16
N GLY A 443 -29.94 -16.78 6.12
CA GLY A 443 -29.91 -18.24 6.05
C GLY A 443 -28.49 -18.84 5.98
N LEU A 444 -27.47 -18.03 5.68
CA LEU A 444 -26.06 -18.45 5.72
C LEU A 444 -25.48 -18.48 7.13
N ALA A 445 -26.16 -17.92 8.14
CA ALA A 445 -25.61 -17.79 9.49
C ALA A 445 -25.01 -19.09 10.04
N PRO A 446 -25.65 -20.28 9.93
CA PRO A 446 -25.06 -21.53 10.40
C PRO A 446 -23.75 -21.91 9.69
N VAL A 447 -23.64 -21.67 8.39
CA VAL A 447 -22.41 -21.91 7.60
C VAL A 447 -21.29 -20.99 8.04
N LEU A 448 -21.60 -19.70 8.19
CA LEU A 448 -20.62 -18.68 8.58
C LEU A 448 -20.15 -18.89 10.02
N ASP A 449 -21.05 -19.21 10.95
CA ASP A 449 -20.71 -19.56 12.33
C ASP A 449 -19.78 -20.79 12.35
N ARG A 450 -20.07 -21.79 11.50
CA ARG A 450 -19.24 -22.99 11.39
C ARG A 450 -17.84 -22.70 10.84
N LEU A 451 -17.72 -21.85 9.83
CA LEU A 451 -16.43 -21.45 9.27
C LEU A 451 -15.59 -20.70 10.30
N THR A 452 -16.19 -19.77 11.06
CA THR A 452 -15.51 -19.08 12.16
C THR A 452 -15.05 -20.05 13.27
N GLU A 453 -15.86 -21.06 13.61
CA GLU A 453 -15.42 -22.12 14.55
C GLU A 453 -14.20 -22.89 14.03
N GLU A 454 -14.19 -23.23 12.74
CA GLU A 454 -13.07 -23.93 12.11
C GLU A 454 -11.82 -23.05 12.04
N HIS A 455 -11.93 -21.73 11.82
CA HIS A 455 -10.80 -20.80 11.90
C HIS A 455 -10.12 -20.85 13.28
N HIS A 456 -10.90 -20.80 14.36
CA HIS A 456 -10.35 -20.87 15.72
C HIS A 456 -9.67 -22.22 15.99
N ALA A 457 -10.24 -23.32 15.48
CA ALA A 457 -9.65 -24.64 15.62
C ALA A 457 -8.34 -24.79 14.82
N ILE A 458 -8.28 -24.25 13.59
CA ILE A 458 -7.08 -24.18 12.75
C ILE A 458 -5.98 -23.40 13.47
N GLN A 459 -6.31 -22.25 14.08
CA GLN A 459 -5.35 -21.49 14.86
C GLN A 459 -4.72 -22.34 15.98
N GLY A 460 -5.51 -23.18 16.65
CA GLY A 460 -5.01 -24.13 17.65
C GLY A 460 -4.02 -25.17 17.10
N VAL A 461 -4.25 -25.67 15.87
CA VAL A 461 -3.32 -26.59 15.18
C VAL A 461 -2.01 -25.90 14.84
N ILE A 462 -2.13 -24.66 14.40
CA ILE A 462 -1.01 -23.83 13.99
C ILE A 462 -0.13 -23.50 15.21
N ASP A 463 -0.73 -23.17 16.35
CA ASP A 463 0.00 -22.99 17.61
C ASP A 463 0.68 -24.29 18.07
N ARG A 464 0.08 -25.45 17.79
CA ARG A 464 0.69 -26.75 18.06
C ARG A 464 1.91 -27.00 17.17
N LEU A 465 1.81 -26.71 15.88
CA LEU A 465 2.93 -26.83 14.95
C LEU A 465 4.12 -25.96 15.38
N ASP A 466 3.87 -24.72 15.83
CA ASP A 466 4.93 -23.84 16.34
C ASP A 466 5.66 -24.44 17.54
N ARG A 467 4.91 -24.99 18.52
CA ARG A 467 5.51 -25.67 19.68
C ARG A 467 6.36 -26.86 19.29
N GLU A 468 5.91 -27.69 18.35
CA GLU A 468 6.67 -28.85 17.86
C GLU A 468 7.94 -28.42 17.11
N LEU A 469 7.86 -27.35 16.31
CA LEU A 469 9.03 -26.78 15.61
C LEU A 469 10.08 -26.26 16.59
N VAL A 470 9.66 -25.53 17.64
CA VAL A 470 10.57 -25.05 18.69
C VAL A 470 11.23 -26.21 19.41
N ALA A 471 10.44 -27.21 19.82
CA ALA A 471 10.97 -28.39 20.50
C ALA A 471 11.99 -29.15 19.63
N PHE A 472 11.70 -29.30 18.34
CA PHE A 472 12.60 -29.95 17.37
C PHE A 472 13.94 -29.21 17.23
N VAL A 473 13.92 -27.88 17.08
CA VAL A 473 15.14 -27.05 16.95
C VAL A 473 15.97 -27.06 18.24
N GLU A 474 15.33 -27.09 19.42
CA GLU A 474 16.03 -27.16 20.71
C GLU A 474 16.57 -28.56 21.05
N GLY A 475 16.36 -29.56 20.18
CA GLY A 475 16.76 -30.95 20.43
C GLY A 475 15.95 -31.64 21.53
N LYS A 476 14.79 -31.08 21.89
CA LYS A 476 13.89 -31.58 22.94
C LYS A 476 12.65 -32.29 22.39
N GLY A 477 12.37 -32.13 21.09
CA GLY A 477 11.24 -32.71 20.38
C GLY A 477 11.63 -33.89 19.49
N GLY A 478 10.67 -34.78 19.22
CA GLY A 478 10.84 -35.92 18.33
C GLY A 478 10.43 -35.60 16.89
N ARG A 479 11.06 -36.28 15.92
CA ARG A 479 10.72 -36.19 14.48
C ARG A 479 9.25 -36.50 14.19
N ASP A 480 8.70 -37.48 14.92
CA ASP A 480 7.33 -37.94 14.75
C ASP A 480 6.29 -36.89 15.18
N GLY A 481 6.61 -36.07 16.19
CA GLY A 481 5.72 -35.00 16.68
C GLY A 481 5.57 -33.86 15.67
N LEU A 482 6.68 -33.46 15.05
CA LEU A 482 6.68 -32.44 14.00
C LEU A 482 5.95 -32.94 12.74
N ALA A 483 6.22 -34.18 12.30
CA ALA A 483 5.54 -34.78 11.16
C ALA A 483 4.02 -34.84 11.38
N ALA A 484 3.58 -35.32 12.54
CA ALA A 484 2.16 -35.41 12.89
C ALA A 484 1.46 -34.04 12.93
N ALA A 485 2.15 -32.98 13.39
CA ALA A 485 1.59 -31.63 13.42
C ALA A 485 1.43 -31.03 12.00
N VAL A 486 2.40 -31.27 11.11
CA VAL A 486 2.31 -30.85 9.70
C VAL A 486 1.19 -31.58 8.97
N ASP A 487 1.06 -32.90 9.17
CA ASP A 487 0.00 -33.70 8.55
C ASP A 487 -1.39 -33.31 9.06
N LEU A 488 -1.53 -33.02 10.36
CA LEU A 488 -2.78 -32.52 10.92
C LEU A 488 -3.15 -31.15 10.35
N LEU A 489 -2.20 -30.21 10.27
CA LEU A 489 -2.45 -28.90 9.68
C LEU A 489 -2.89 -29.00 8.21
N THR A 490 -2.27 -29.91 7.47
CA THR A 490 -2.60 -30.18 6.06
C THR A 490 -4.04 -30.67 5.92
N ASP A 491 -4.41 -31.72 6.65
CA ASP A 491 -5.76 -32.29 6.57
C ASP A 491 -6.84 -31.28 6.95
N VAL A 492 -6.59 -30.52 8.01
CA VAL A 492 -7.52 -29.53 8.58
C VAL A 492 -7.71 -28.36 7.61
N LEU A 493 -6.64 -27.78 7.07
CA LEU A 493 -6.74 -26.68 6.11
C LEU A 493 -7.37 -27.13 4.79
N LEU A 494 -6.95 -28.24 4.21
CA LEU A 494 -7.54 -28.70 2.94
C LEU A 494 -9.03 -29.04 3.09
N SER A 495 -9.44 -29.61 4.22
CA SER A 495 -10.86 -29.87 4.53
C SER A 495 -11.66 -28.58 4.72
N HIS A 496 -11.05 -27.56 5.31
CA HIS A 496 -11.67 -26.25 5.54
C HIS A 496 -11.84 -25.46 4.24
N LEU A 497 -10.76 -25.27 3.46
CA LEU A 497 -10.79 -24.52 2.20
C LEU A 497 -11.80 -25.10 1.19
N ALA A 498 -11.91 -26.43 1.14
CA ALA A 498 -12.88 -27.11 0.28
C ALA A 498 -14.34 -26.84 0.69
N TYR A 499 -14.60 -26.76 2.01
CA TYR A 499 -15.93 -26.45 2.54
C TYR A 499 -16.29 -24.98 2.34
N GLU A 500 -15.36 -24.07 2.60
CA GLU A 500 -15.55 -22.65 2.34
C GLU A 500 -15.85 -22.35 0.87
N GLU A 501 -15.09 -22.94 -0.06
CA GLU A 501 -15.35 -22.79 -1.48
C GLU A 501 -16.72 -23.37 -1.88
N ALA A 502 -17.07 -24.55 -1.35
CA ALA A 502 -18.34 -25.20 -1.68
C ALA A 502 -19.54 -24.34 -1.26
N GLU A 503 -19.47 -23.72 -0.08
CA GLU A 503 -20.59 -22.99 0.49
C GLU A 503 -20.61 -21.49 0.14
N LEU A 504 -19.46 -20.86 -0.13
CA LEU A 504 -19.38 -19.41 -0.34
C LEU A 504 -19.25 -18.97 -1.80
N ILE A 505 -18.83 -19.83 -2.75
CA ILE A 505 -18.72 -19.45 -4.17
C ILE A 505 -20.03 -18.84 -4.71
N GLU A 506 -21.16 -19.49 -4.40
CA GLU A 506 -22.45 -19.06 -4.92
C GLU A 506 -22.98 -17.80 -4.20
N PRO A 507 -22.98 -17.72 -2.85
CA PRO A 507 -23.31 -16.50 -2.13
C PRO A 507 -22.44 -15.31 -2.51
N MET A 508 -21.13 -15.49 -2.63
CA MET A 508 -20.20 -14.43 -3.04
C MET A 508 -20.47 -13.96 -4.46
N ALA A 509 -20.84 -14.87 -5.36
CA ALA A 509 -21.21 -14.50 -6.71
C ALA A 509 -22.54 -13.70 -6.78
N ARG A 510 -23.44 -13.92 -5.82
CA ARG A 510 -24.72 -13.19 -5.73
C ARG A 510 -24.62 -11.85 -5.02
N TYR A 511 -23.87 -11.79 -3.92
CA TYR A 511 -23.88 -10.67 -2.99
C TYR A 511 -22.57 -9.89 -2.96
N GLY A 512 -21.56 -10.35 -3.70
CA GLY A 512 -20.21 -9.79 -3.64
C GLY A 512 -19.58 -10.03 -2.26
N THR A 513 -18.49 -9.31 -2.00
CA THR A 513 -17.76 -9.41 -0.74
C THR A 513 -18.18 -8.38 0.30
N GLY A 514 -18.88 -7.30 -0.08
CA GLY A 514 -19.35 -6.26 0.85
C GLY A 514 -18.51 -5.00 0.91
N TRP A 515 -17.56 -4.83 0.00
CA TRP A 515 -16.64 -3.69 -0.19
C TRP A 515 -16.29 -3.54 -1.65
#